data_AF-A0A8T4C8C8-F1
#
_entry.id   AF-A0A8T4C8C8-F1
#
_cell.length_a   1.000
_cell.length_b   1.000
_cell.length_c   1.000
_cell.angle_alpha   90.00
_cell.angle_beta   90.00
_cell.angle_gamma   90.00
#
_symmetry.space_group_name_H-M   'P 1'
#
loop_
_entity.id
_entity.type
_entity.pdbx_description
1 polymer ?
#
loop_
_entity_poly.entity_id
_entity_poly.type
_entity_poly.pdbx_seq_one_letter_code
_entity_poly.pdbx_strand_id
1 'polypeptide(L)'
;MGRLEGRYQMIDFDEFGPEKILNVYDPKSGTRGVVVIDSTALGPGKGGIRMTPSVNTGEVAKLARTMTWKNALAGLPFGGAKSGIIADDKKISGKKK
;
A
#
# COMPACT_ATOMS: atom_id res chain seq x y z
N MET A 1 -11.77 0.72 -32.51
CA MET A 1 -11.38 -0.53 -31.82
C MET A 1 -10.11 -0.23 -30.99
N GLY A 2 -10.28 0.36 -29.81
CA GLY A 2 -9.17 0.91 -29.02
C GLY A 2 -8.47 -0.17 -28.19
N ARG A 3 -7.14 -0.23 -28.33
CA ARG A 3 -6.21 -1.15 -27.68
C ARG A 3 -6.33 -1.06 -26.14
N LEU A 4 -6.94 -2.08 -25.52
CA LEU A 4 -6.96 -2.26 -24.07
C LEU A 4 -5.66 -2.94 -23.59
N GLU A 5 -4.48 -2.41 -23.94
CA GLU A 5 -3.19 -2.86 -23.37
C GLU A 5 -2.90 -2.08 -22.08
N GLY A 6 -3.86 -2.10 -21.16
CA GLY A 6 -3.84 -1.30 -19.93
C GLY A 6 -3.34 -2.10 -18.73
N ARG A 7 -2.02 -2.12 -18.52
CA ARG A 7 -1.38 -2.08 -17.20
C ARG A 7 -1.86 -3.07 -16.13
N TYR A 8 -1.94 -4.36 -16.44
CA TYR A 8 -1.84 -5.37 -15.36
C TYR A 8 -0.37 -5.44 -14.93
N GLN A 9 -0.04 -4.85 -13.77
CA GLN A 9 1.23 -5.14 -13.12
C GLN A 9 1.11 -6.55 -12.55
N MET A 10 1.79 -7.51 -13.19
CA MET A 10 2.04 -8.82 -12.59
C MET A 10 2.95 -8.56 -11.39
N ILE A 11 2.40 -8.69 -10.19
CA ILE A 11 3.16 -8.59 -8.95
C ILE A 11 3.40 -10.02 -8.51
N ASP A 12 4.66 -10.43 -8.54
CA ASP A 12 5.04 -11.74 -8.03
C ASP A 12 4.94 -11.71 -6.50
N PHE A 13 4.06 -12.56 -6.00
CA PHE A 13 3.87 -12.79 -4.58
C PHE A 13 4.46 -14.16 -4.24
N ASP A 14 5.07 -14.23 -3.05
CA ASP A 14 5.56 -15.50 -2.52
C ASP A 14 4.38 -16.33 -1.99
N GLU A 15 4.65 -17.56 -1.57
CA GLU A 15 3.65 -18.47 -1.01
C GLU A 15 2.99 -17.94 0.28
N PHE A 16 3.62 -16.98 0.97
CA PHE A 16 3.24 -16.51 2.30
C PHE A 16 2.41 -15.22 2.29
N GLY A 17 2.20 -14.58 1.13
CA GLY A 17 1.38 -13.37 1.07
C GLY A 17 1.79 -12.38 -0.02
N PRO A 18 1.17 -11.19 -0.02
CA PRO A 18 0.44 -10.56 1.09
C PRO A 18 -0.98 -11.11 1.28
N GLU A 19 -1.45 -11.13 2.54
CA GLU A 19 -2.81 -11.56 2.92
C GLU A 19 -3.89 -10.78 2.16
N LYS A 20 -3.75 -9.44 2.06
CA LYS A 20 -4.73 -8.58 1.39
C LYS A 20 -4.08 -7.39 0.70
N ILE A 21 -4.64 -7.03 -0.45
CA ILE A 21 -4.33 -5.80 -1.18
C ILE A 21 -5.64 -5.08 -1.44
N LEU A 22 -5.72 -3.82 -1.00
CA LEU A 22 -6.88 -2.96 -1.19
C LEU A 22 -6.47 -1.76 -2.03
N ASN A 23 -7.03 -1.66 -3.23
CA ASN A 23 -6.92 -0.45 -4.04
C ASN A 23 -8.03 0.52 -3.62
N VAL A 24 -7.63 1.71 -3.17
CA VAL A 24 -8.53 2.73 -2.66
C VAL A 24 -8.62 3.86 -3.67
N TYR A 25 -9.84 4.25 -4.01
CA TYR A 25 -10.12 5.41 -4.85
C TYR A 25 -11.22 6.25 -4.21
N ASP A 26 -10.93 7.54 -4.01
CA ASP A 26 -11.93 8.52 -3.60
C ASP A 26 -12.26 9.45 -4.78
N PRO A 27 -13.47 9.39 -5.35
CA PRO A 27 -13.86 10.24 -6.48
C PRO A 27 -13.97 11.73 -6.10
N LYS A 28 -14.23 12.06 -4.83
CA LYS A 28 -14.38 13.47 -4.41
C LYS A 28 -13.05 14.21 -4.37
N SER A 29 -12.00 13.56 -3.87
CA SER A 29 -10.65 14.12 -3.86
C SER A 29 -9.84 13.75 -5.10
N GLY A 30 -10.28 12.78 -5.90
CA GLY A 30 -9.50 12.19 -6.99
C GLY A 30 -8.32 11.34 -6.51
N THR A 31 -8.23 11.08 -5.20
CA THR A 31 -7.11 10.38 -4.58
C THR A 31 -7.13 8.90 -4.94
N ARG A 32 -5.96 8.37 -5.31
CA ARG A 32 -5.73 6.95 -5.52
C ARG A 32 -4.69 6.47 -4.52
N GLY A 33 -4.91 5.31 -3.95
CA GLY A 33 -3.96 4.70 -3.03
C GLY A 33 -4.10 3.18 -2.99
N VAL A 34 -3.20 2.57 -2.26
CA VAL A 34 -3.15 1.13 -2.04
C VAL A 34 -2.83 0.87 -0.58
N VAL A 35 -3.50 -0.11 0.01
CA VAL A 35 -3.22 -0.64 1.34
C VAL A 35 -2.87 -2.10 1.17
N VAL A 36 -1.69 -2.49 1.64
CA VAL A 36 -1.24 -3.88 1.65
C VAL A 36 -1.12 -4.35 3.08
N ILE A 37 -1.79 -5.46 3.38
CA ILE A 37 -1.70 -6.18 4.65
C ILE A 37 -0.94 -7.46 4.34
N ASP A 38 0.26 -7.58 4.89
CA ASP A 38 1.14 -8.72 4.64
C ASP A 38 0.76 -9.92 5.52
N SER A 39 0.61 -9.68 6.82
CA SER A 39 0.23 -10.70 7.78
C SER A 39 -0.51 -10.08 8.96
N THR A 40 -1.47 -10.81 9.51
CA THR A 40 -2.16 -10.49 10.77
C THR A 40 -1.95 -11.55 11.86
N ALA A 41 -0.99 -12.46 11.69
CA ALA A 41 -0.80 -13.63 12.55
C ALA A 41 -0.53 -13.28 14.04
N LEU A 42 0.23 -12.21 14.29
CA LEU A 42 0.55 -11.74 15.66
C LEU A 42 -0.45 -10.69 16.19
N GLY A 43 -1.40 -10.24 15.36
CA GLY A 43 -2.31 -9.14 15.67
C GLY A 43 -2.55 -8.22 14.47
N PRO A 44 -3.19 -7.06 14.67
CA PRO A 44 -3.53 -6.14 13.59
C PRO A 44 -2.31 -5.71 12.76
N GLY A 45 -2.48 -5.59 11.44
CA GLY A 45 -1.41 -5.14 10.55
C GLY A 45 -1.02 -3.70 10.84
N LYS A 46 0.22 -3.47 11.30
CA LYS A 46 0.73 -2.12 11.62
C LYS A 46 1.65 -1.62 10.52
N GLY A 47 1.42 -0.38 10.10
CA GLY A 47 2.14 0.26 9.00
C GLY A 47 1.97 1.77 8.96
N GLY A 48 2.95 2.47 8.38
CA GLY A 48 2.81 3.88 8.04
C GLY A 48 2.31 4.09 6.60
N ILE A 49 1.91 5.32 6.28
CA ILE A 49 1.51 5.73 4.93
C ILE A 49 2.71 6.33 4.18
N ARG A 50 2.88 6.02 2.89
CA ARG A 50 3.82 6.70 1.99
C ARG A 50 3.04 7.53 0.99
N MET A 51 3.34 8.82 0.88
CA MET A 51 2.72 9.71 -0.10
C MET A 51 3.79 10.14 -1.09
N THR A 52 3.62 9.76 -2.35
CA THR A 52 4.55 10.13 -3.44
C THR A 52 3.83 10.05 -4.78
N PRO A 53 4.21 10.83 -5.80
CA PRO A 53 3.62 10.71 -7.14
C PRO A 53 3.85 9.33 -7.76
N SER A 54 4.86 8.59 -7.29
CA SER A 54 5.34 7.34 -7.87
C SER A 54 5.02 6.09 -7.04
N VAL A 55 3.93 6.09 -6.26
CA VAL A 55 3.55 4.89 -5.46
C VAL A 55 3.32 3.69 -6.38
N ASN A 56 3.99 2.59 -6.05
CA ASN A 56 3.84 1.29 -6.71
C ASN A 56 3.35 0.24 -5.71
N THR A 57 2.32 -0.53 -6.06
CA THR A 57 1.79 -1.62 -5.22
C THR A 57 2.85 -2.65 -4.84
N GLY A 58 3.76 -3.02 -5.74
CA GLY A 58 4.83 -3.97 -5.44
C GLY A 58 5.83 -3.44 -4.41
N GLU A 59 6.11 -2.13 -4.43
CA GLU A 59 6.94 -1.49 -3.40
C GLU A 59 6.20 -1.49 -2.05
N VAL A 60 4.91 -1.14 -2.03
CA VAL A 60 4.10 -1.12 -0.81
C VAL A 60 4.01 -2.53 -0.20
N ALA A 61 3.90 -3.58 -1.03
CA ALA A 61 3.90 -4.96 -0.56
C ALA A 61 5.23 -5.37 0.08
N LYS A 62 6.37 -5.07 -0.55
CA LYS A 62 7.71 -5.33 0.04
C LYS A 62 7.90 -4.61 1.38
N LEU A 63 7.42 -3.37 1.47
CA LEU A 63 7.45 -2.59 2.71
C LEU A 63 6.50 -3.18 3.78
N ALA A 64 5.34 -3.71 3.40
CA ALA A 64 4.42 -4.38 4.33
C ALA A 64 5.05 -5.67 4.91
N ARG A 65 5.70 -6.49 4.07
CA ARG A 65 6.47 -7.66 4.51
C ARG A 65 7.59 -7.29 5.48
N THR A 66 8.31 -6.21 5.17
CA THR A 66 9.35 -5.68 6.06
C THR A 66 8.77 -5.28 7.43
N MET A 67 7.54 -4.72 7.47
CA MET A 67 6.85 -4.42 8.73
C MET A 67 6.47 -5.68 9.52
N THR A 68 6.05 -6.76 8.84
CA THR A 68 5.78 -8.06 9.50
C THR A 68 7.03 -8.55 10.22
N TRP A 69 8.16 -8.60 9.52
CA TRP A 69 9.42 -9.08 10.11
C TRP A 69 9.91 -8.16 11.21
N LYS A 70 9.83 -6.85 11.00
CA LYS A 70 10.23 -5.87 12.01
C LYS A 70 9.42 -6.02 13.30
N ASN A 71 8.11 -6.15 13.20
CA ASN A 71 7.24 -6.27 14.36
C ASN A 71 7.43 -7.63 15.06
N ALA A 72 7.58 -8.71 14.29
CA ALA A 72 7.87 -10.04 14.84
C ALA A 72 9.22 -10.10 15.58
N LEU A 73 10.29 -9.59 14.96
CA LEU A 73 11.62 -9.54 15.58
C LEU A 73 11.68 -8.62 16.81
N ALA A 74 10.86 -7.58 16.84
CA ALA A 74 10.73 -6.70 17.99
C ALA A 74 9.81 -7.25 19.11
N GLY A 75 9.21 -8.44 18.92
CA GLY A 75 8.27 -9.03 19.89
C GLY A 75 6.99 -8.23 20.07
N LEU A 76 6.57 -7.46 19.05
CA LEU A 76 5.36 -6.65 19.12
C LEU A 76 4.12 -7.47 18.72
N PRO A 77 2.95 -7.25 19.35
CA PRO A 77 1.71 -7.96 19.05
C PRO A 77 1.00 -7.36 17.81
N PHE A 78 1.76 -7.18 16.73
CA PHE A 78 1.28 -6.60 15.48
C PHE A 78 1.81 -7.39 14.30
N GLY A 79 0.95 -7.61 13.32
CA GLY A 79 1.35 -8.03 11.99
C GLY A 79 1.96 -6.88 11.18
N GLY A 80 2.18 -7.09 9.89
CA GLY A 80 2.73 -6.07 8.99
C GLY A 80 1.71 -5.52 8.01
N ALA A 81 1.66 -4.20 7.89
CA ALA A 81 0.92 -3.53 6.83
C ALA A 81 1.72 -2.33 6.30
N LYS A 82 1.34 -1.84 5.13
CA LYS A 82 1.82 -0.57 4.58
C LYS A 82 0.77 0.01 3.65
N SER A 83 0.69 1.33 3.57
CA SER A 83 -0.13 1.99 2.55
C SER A 83 0.67 3.01 1.74
N GLY A 84 0.19 3.25 0.53
CA GLY A 84 0.71 4.22 -0.40
C GLY A 84 -0.42 5.08 -0.97
N ILE A 85 -0.23 6.40 -1.04
CA ILE A 85 -1.14 7.33 -1.71
C ILE A 85 -0.39 8.00 -2.86
N ILE A 86 -0.98 7.93 -4.05
CA ILE A 86 -0.51 8.66 -5.23
C ILE A 86 -0.89 10.13 -5.03
N ALA A 87 0.05 10.91 -4.52
CA ALA A 87 -0.13 12.33 -4.27
C ALA A 87 1.00 13.10 -4.96
N ASP A 88 0.62 14.09 -5.78
CA ASP A 88 1.56 15.02 -6.38
C ASP A 88 1.76 16.20 -5.42
N ASP A 89 2.97 16.34 -4.88
CA ASP A 89 3.33 17.36 -3.88
C ASP A 89 3.00 18.78 -4.39
N LYS A 90 3.06 18.99 -5.71
CA LYS A 90 2.69 20.26 -6.35
C LYS A 90 1.18 20.53 -6.41
N LYS A 91 0.35 19.49 -6.25
CA LYS A 91 -1.12 19.58 -6.27
C LYS A 91 -1.75 19.56 -4.89
N ILE A 92 -0.96 19.37 -3.84
CA ILE A 92 -1.42 19.55 -2.45
C ILE A 92 -1.40 21.06 -2.15
N SER A 93 -2.18 21.83 -2.93
CA SER A 93 -2.47 23.21 -2.58
C SER A 93 -3.51 23.19 -1.46
N GLY A 94 -3.06 23.47 -0.24
CA GLY A 94 -3.94 23.71 0.89
C GLY A 94 -4.83 24.93 0.62
N LYS A 95 -5.98 24.70 0.00
CA LYS A 95 -7.13 25.60 0.07
C LYS A 95 -8.40 24.76 0.21
N LYS A 96 -8.78 24.50 1.44
CA LYS A 96 -10.19 24.54 1.85
C LYS A 96 -10.26 25.41 3.10
N LYS A 97 -11.09 26.45 3.01
CA LYS A 97 -11.49 27.34 4.09
C LYS A 97 -12.15 26.55 5.21
#